data_AF-A0A914SPK1-F1
#
_entry.id   AF-A0A914SPK1-F1
#
_cell.length_a   1.000
_cell.length_b   1.000
_cell.length_c   1.000
_cell.angle_alpha   90.00
_cell.angle_beta   90.00
_cell.angle_gamma   90.00
#
_symmetry.space_group_name_H-M   'P 1'
#
loop_
_entity.id
_entity.type
_entity.pdbx_description
1 polymer ?
#
loop_
_entity_poly.entity_id
_entity_poly.type
_entity_poly.pdbx_seq_one_letter_code
_entity_poly.pdbx_strand_id
1 'polypeptide(L)'
;MPSPAKENPRTLELKKAKKLKRQKINTQERTDDIPNCPSLESIEYYDNFYDADGANSDVSDWSIAGEEENNAAKINKAKEEFAKQLDERQREKDLEEVYGSCIYSTSSSDDEEEEFVDAKEKRMDARTNDPFPNNQWEMCRSCSTEEYDPEKEAEERARAERRRQETQELYDSLIDASVSIGKQAAILFAKIINYSAEYPTPAGIALIIFGLYFTVIYLEMSVAALAEWCIQWFWPTTRLFIRCSERLLTKMAAFLHEMDDIGQSTYCDMANLWCERYEMLCEYRCRFIDMAWERARY
;
A
#
# COMPACT_ATOMS: atom_id res chain seq x y z
N MET A 1 9.55 -30.48 -32.30
CA MET A 1 9.75 -29.91 -30.95
C MET A 1 10.38 -30.99 -30.07
N PRO A 2 11.58 -30.78 -29.50
CA PRO A 2 12.22 -31.79 -28.66
C PRO A 2 11.51 -31.91 -27.31
N SER A 3 11.20 -33.16 -26.93
CA SER A 3 10.54 -33.49 -25.67
C SER A 3 11.46 -33.16 -24.48
N PRO A 4 10.95 -32.55 -23.39
CA PRO A 4 11.78 -32.17 -22.25
C PRO A 4 12.37 -33.42 -21.59
N ALA A 5 13.70 -33.47 -21.52
CA ALA A 5 14.44 -34.55 -20.89
C ALA A 5 14.03 -34.65 -19.41
N LYS A 6 13.60 -35.84 -18.99
CA LYS A 6 13.24 -36.15 -17.61
C LYS A 6 14.45 -35.90 -16.71
N GLU A 7 14.40 -34.82 -15.92
CA GLU A 7 15.47 -34.41 -15.02
C GLU A 7 15.64 -35.47 -13.92
N ASN A 8 16.87 -35.93 -13.72
CA ASN A 8 17.20 -37.02 -12.80
C ASN A 8 16.91 -36.58 -11.34
N PRO A 9 16.08 -37.31 -10.56
CA PRO A 9 15.66 -36.88 -9.22
C PRO A 9 16.82 -36.61 -8.25
N ARG A 10 18.01 -37.18 -8.49
CA ARG A 10 19.20 -36.91 -7.67
C ARG A 10 19.79 -35.51 -7.84
N THR A 11 19.60 -34.85 -8.99
CA THR A 11 20.10 -33.48 -9.19
C THR A 11 19.20 -32.44 -8.53
N LEU A 12 17.90 -32.74 -8.37
CA LEU A 12 16.95 -31.86 -7.72
C LEU A 12 17.23 -31.73 -6.20
N GLU A 13 17.52 -32.85 -5.54
CA GLU A 13 17.85 -32.89 -4.11
C GLU A 13 19.15 -32.14 -3.81
N LEU A 14 20.17 -32.25 -4.68
CA LEU A 14 21.43 -31.53 -4.52
C LEU A 14 21.27 -30.00 -4.69
N LYS A 15 20.37 -29.58 -5.59
CA LYS A 15 20.02 -28.16 -5.77
C LYS A 15 19.28 -27.59 -4.54
N LYS A 16 18.35 -28.37 -3.95
CA LYS A 16 17.65 -27.98 -2.71
C LYS A 16 18.60 -27.85 -1.51
N ALA A 17 19.51 -28.80 -1.33
CA ALA A 17 20.49 -28.79 -0.24
C ALA A 17 21.46 -27.58 -0.31
N LYS A 18 21.90 -27.19 -1.52
CA LYS A 18 22.75 -26.00 -1.71
C LYS A 18 22.01 -24.69 -1.40
N LYS A 19 20.72 -24.61 -1.69
CA LYS A 19 19.90 -23.41 -1.42
C LYS A 19 19.68 -23.21 0.08
N LEU A 20 19.47 -24.29 0.83
CA LEU A 20 19.30 -24.26 2.29
C LEU A 20 20.57 -23.81 3.03
N LYS A 21 21.76 -24.26 2.58
CA LYS A 21 23.05 -23.83 3.16
C LYS A 21 23.32 -22.33 2.97
N ARG A 22 22.94 -21.76 1.82
CA ARG A 22 23.10 -20.31 1.58
C ARG A 22 22.17 -19.47 2.44
N GLN A 23 20.98 -19.98 2.77
CA GLN A 23 20.04 -19.26 3.63
C GLN A 23 20.51 -19.21 5.10
N LYS A 24 21.16 -20.27 5.61
CA LYS A 24 21.66 -20.32 6.99
C LYS A 24 22.85 -19.40 7.26
N ILE A 25 23.68 -19.12 6.26
CA ILE A 25 24.86 -18.24 6.41
C ILE A 25 24.44 -16.75 6.47
N ASN A 26 23.25 -16.39 6.01
CA ASN A 26 22.82 -14.99 5.94
C ASN A 26 22.09 -14.49 7.20
N THR A 27 21.84 -15.36 8.19
CA THR A 27 21.10 -15.03 9.41
C THR A 27 21.96 -15.04 10.68
N GLN A 28 23.24 -15.38 10.56
CA GLN A 28 24.18 -15.45 11.67
C GLN A 28 25.27 -14.42 11.41
N GLU A 29 25.46 -13.49 12.35
CA GLU A 29 26.42 -12.36 12.34
C GLU A 29 25.97 -11.06 11.63
N ARG A 30 25.01 -10.37 12.24
CA ARG A 30 24.91 -8.89 12.18
C ARG A 30 24.39 -8.30 13.51
N THR A 31 24.83 -8.84 14.64
CA THR A 31 24.43 -8.35 15.97
C THR A 31 25.48 -7.48 16.67
N ASP A 32 26.68 -7.29 16.11
CA ASP A 32 27.82 -6.79 16.92
C ASP A 32 28.36 -5.39 16.53
N ASP A 33 27.73 -4.65 15.61
CA ASP A 33 28.24 -3.34 15.18
C ASP A 33 27.36 -2.12 15.54
N ILE A 34 26.34 -2.28 16.39
CA ILE A 34 25.57 -1.12 16.91
C ILE A 34 26.13 -0.76 18.29
N PRO A 35 26.79 0.40 18.47
CA PRO A 35 27.22 0.85 19.78
C PRO A 35 26.00 1.00 20.70
N ASN A 36 26.15 0.50 21.92
CA ASN A 36 25.13 0.45 22.96
C ASN A 36 24.56 1.86 23.24
N CYS A 37 23.40 2.19 22.66
CA CYS A 37 22.69 3.42 23.00
C CYS A 37 21.99 3.24 24.37
N PRO A 38 22.06 4.23 25.27
CA PRO A 38 21.29 4.19 26.51
C PRO A 38 19.78 4.14 26.21
N SER A 39 19.04 3.37 27.00
CA SER A 39 17.59 3.23 26.87
C SER A 39 16.88 4.56 27.12
N LEU A 40 15.85 4.83 26.30
CA LEU A 40 14.99 6.02 26.33
C LEU A 40 14.15 6.16 27.61
N GLU A 41 14.20 5.19 28.52
CA GLU A 41 13.50 5.20 29.81
C GLU A 41 14.13 6.16 30.85
N SER A 42 15.18 6.90 30.50
CA SER A 42 15.82 7.89 31.38
C SER A 42 15.39 9.34 31.12
N ILE A 43 14.41 9.58 30.24
CA ILE A 43 13.83 10.91 29.98
C ILE A 43 12.51 11.06 30.76
N GLU A 44 12.57 10.95 32.08
CA GLU A 44 11.54 11.45 33.00
C GLU A 44 12.18 12.52 33.88
N TYR A 45 12.40 13.72 33.35
CA TYR A 45 12.71 14.89 34.17
C TYR A 45 12.52 16.15 33.32
N TYR A 46 11.28 16.65 33.22
CA TYR A 46 10.89 18.07 33.09
C TYR A 46 9.37 18.14 32.84
N ASP A 47 8.58 17.79 33.86
CA ASP A 47 7.11 17.93 33.82
C ASP A 47 6.57 18.58 35.11
N ASN A 48 7.31 19.57 35.62
CA ASN A 48 6.88 20.38 36.76
C ASN A 48 7.17 21.85 36.48
N PHE A 49 6.42 22.50 35.60
CA PHE A 49 6.33 23.96 35.55
C PHE A 49 5.08 24.37 34.77
N TYR A 50 3.90 24.33 35.40
CA TYR A 50 2.80 25.31 35.25
C TYR A 50 1.67 24.93 36.22
N ASP A 51 1.86 25.31 37.49
CA ASP A 51 0.78 25.52 38.45
C ASP A 51 0.95 26.93 39.01
N ALA A 52 0.18 27.88 38.49
CA ALA A 52 -0.18 29.10 39.19
C ALA A 52 -1.33 29.80 38.44
N ASP A 53 -2.30 30.23 39.23
CA ASP A 53 -3.39 31.16 38.92
C ASP A 53 -4.62 30.51 38.25
N GLY A 54 -5.65 30.07 38.97
CA GLY A 54 -6.29 30.74 40.11
C GLY A 54 -7.38 31.69 39.61
N ALA A 55 -8.48 31.13 39.08
CA ALA A 55 -9.71 31.87 38.84
C ALA A 55 -10.92 30.99 39.18
N ASN A 56 -11.38 31.13 40.43
CA ASN A 56 -12.72 30.76 40.86
C ASN A 56 -13.73 31.57 40.03
N SER A 57 -14.41 30.92 39.10
CA SER A 57 -15.72 31.38 38.63
C SER A 57 -16.75 30.36 39.11
N ASP A 58 -17.46 30.73 40.17
CA ASP A 58 -18.71 30.10 40.59
C ASP A 58 -19.69 30.13 39.42
N VAL A 59 -19.79 29.00 38.70
CA VAL A 59 -20.89 28.71 37.77
C VAL A 59 -21.83 27.74 38.49
N SER A 60 -22.62 28.30 39.39
CA SER A 60 -23.81 27.64 39.91
C SER A 60 -24.85 27.57 38.79
N ASP A 61 -25.05 26.38 38.22
CA ASP A 61 -26.35 25.75 37.89
C ASP A 61 -26.14 24.59 36.88
N TRP A 62 -25.71 23.43 37.36
CA TRP A 62 -25.48 22.20 36.57
C TRP A 62 -26.61 21.19 36.73
N SER A 63 -27.85 21.67 36.74
CA SER A 63 -29.05 20.81 36.72
C SER A 63 -29.24 20.04 35.40
N ILE A 64 -28.39 20.26 34.39
CA ILE A 64 -28.44 19.65 33.05
C ILE A 64 -27.55 18.38 32.96
N ALA A 65 -26.58 18.21 33.86
CA ALA A 65 -25.63 17.09 33.79
C ALA A 65 -26.26 15.70 33.97
N GLY A 66 -27.38 15.62 34.69
CA GLY A 66 -28.11 14.35 34.88
C GLY A 66 -28.84 13.86 33.63
N GLU A 67 -29.17 14.74 32.69
CA GLU A 67 -29.87 14.38 31.47
C GLU A 67 -28.89 14.01 30.34
N GLU A 68 -27.69 14.59 30.33
CA GLU A 68 -26.62 14.22 29.40
C GLU A 68 -26.06 12.81 29.64
N GLU A 69 -25.86 12.38 30.89
CA GLU A 69 -25.38 11.02 31.16
C GLU A 69 -26.37 9.95 30.68
N ASN A 70 -27.67 10.19 30.86
CA ASN A 70 -28.71 9.27 30.40
C ASN A 70 -28.82 9.23 28.87
N ASN A 71 -28.61 10.37 28.20
CA ASN A 71 -28.59 10.44 26.74
C ASN A 71 -27.32 9.81 26.15
N ALA A 72 -26.16 9.97 26.79
CA ALA A 72 -24.91 9.32 26.38
C ALA A 72 -25.01 7.79 26.46
N ALA A 73 -25.62 7.25 27.53
CA ALA A 73 -25.86 5.81 27.66
C ALA A 73 -26.80 5.26 26.57
N LYS A 74 -27.86 6.00 26.22
CA LYS A 74 -28.75 5.62 25.11
C LYS A 74 -28.05 5.64 23.75
N ILE A 75 -27.20 6.63 23.49
CA ILE A 75 -26.43 6.74 22.24
C ILE A 75 -25.41 5.59 22.13
N ASN A 76 -24.70 5.27 23.22
CA ASN A 76 -23.73 4.17 23.21
C ASN A 76 -24.41 2.82 22.98
N LYS A 77 -25.58 2.58 23.59
CA LYS A 77 -26.37 1.37 23.33
C LYS A 77 -26.84 1.28 21.88
N ALA A 78 -27.33 2.39 21.31
CA ALA A 78 -27.74 2.43 19.91
C ALA A 78 -26.57 2.17 18.95
N LYS A 79 -25.37 2.68 19.26
CA LYS A 79 -24.14 2.41 18.50
C LYS A 79 -23.76 0.93 18.51
N GLU A 80 -23.85 0.26 19.66
CA GLU A 80 -23.56 -1.19 19.75
C GLU A 80 -24.56 -2.03 18.96
N GLU A 81 -25.85 -1.69 19.01
CA GLU A 81 -26.88 -2.38 18.22
C GLU A 81 -26.66 -2.18 16.71
N PHE A 82 -26.29 -0.97 16.29
CA PHE A 82 -25.98 -0.68 14.89
C PHE A 82 -24.71 -1.40 14.40
N ALA A 83 -23.67 -1.49 15.24
CA ALA A 83 -22.45 -2.22 14.92
C ALA A 83 -22.71 -3.72 14.73
N LYS A 84 -23.57 -4.33 15.57
CA LYS A 84 -23.98 -5.73 15.41
C LYS A 84 -24.75 -5.97 14.11
N GLN A 85 -25.67 -5.08 13.74
CA GLN A 85 -26.40 -5.20 12.47
C GLN A 85 -25.47 -5.08 11.25
N LEU A 86 -24.44 -4.25 11.33
CA LEU A 86 -23.44 -4.11 10.26
C LEU A 86 -22.59 -5.37 10.09
N ASP A 87 -22.13 -5.98 11.18
CA ASP A 87 -21.38 -7.25 11.15
C ASP A 87 -22.24 -8.39 10.58
N GLU A 88 -23.53 -8.43 10.92
CA GLU A 88 -24.47 -9.44 10.43
C GLU A 88 -24.75 -9.27 8.93
N ARG A 89 -24.96 -8.04 8.43
CA ARG A 89 -25.06 -7.77 6.98
C ARG A 89 -23.77 -8.07 6.23
N GLN A 90 -22.61 -7.82 6.84
CA GLN A 90 -21.33 -8.11 6.20
C GLN A 90 -21.16 -9.62 6.05
N ARG A 91 -21.53 -10.41 7.07
CA ARG A 91 -21.58 -11.88 6.96
C ARG A 91 -22.56 -12.37 5.91
N GLU A 92 -23.74 -11.77 5.79
CA GLU A 92 -24.69 -12.11 4.73
C GLU A 92 -24.10 -11.84 3.34
N LYS A 93 -23.41 -10.71 3.13
CA LYS A 93 -22.72 -10.41 1.87
C LYS A 93 -21.58 -11.37 1.58
N ASP A 94 -20.79 -11.72 2.57
CA ASP A 94 -19.70 -12.69 2.42
C ASP A 94 -20.26 -14.09 2.04
N LEU A 95 -21.41 -14.47 2.62
CA LEU A 95 -22.15 -15.68 2.23
C LEU A 95 -22.71 -15.58 0.80
N GLU A 96 -23.30 -14.45 0.41
CA GLU A 96 -23.77 -14.21 -0.96
C GLU A 96 -22.63 -14.18 -1.98
N GLU A 97 -21.45 -13.70 -1.63
CA GLU A 97 -20.29 -13.71 -2.54
C GLU A 97 -19.75 -15.14 -2.72
N VAL A 98 -19.72 -15.93 -1.63
CA VAL A 98 -19.36 -17.36 -1.68
C VAL A 98 -20.38 -18.17 -2.50
N TYR A 99 -21.68 -17.88 -2.39
CA TYR A 99 -22.72 -18.58 -3.16
C TYR A 99 -22.92 -18.02 -4.59
N GLY A 100 -22.79 -16.71 -4.77
CA GLY A 100 -22.96 -16.00 -6.04
C GLY A 100 -21.80 -16.21 -7.02
N SER A 101 -20.60 -16.48 -6.51
CA SER A 101 -19.46 -16.92 -7.33
C SER A 101 -19.72 -18.25 -8.06
N CYS A 102 -20.73 -19.04 -7.65
CA CYS A 102 -21.12 -20.27 -8.35
C CYS A 102 -22.15 -20.04 -9.47
N ILE A 103 -22.84 -18.90 -9.51
CA ILE A 103 -23.96 -18.66 -10.45
C ILE A 103 -23.56 -17.76 -11.63
N TYR A 104 -22.60 -16.84 -11.46
CA TYR A 104 -22.26 -15.85 -12.50
C TYR A 104 -21.22 -16.29 -13.56
N SER A 105 -20.93 -17.58 -13.68
CA SER A 105 -20.00 -18.08 -14.72
C SER A 105 -20.67 -18.37 -16.08
N THR A 106 -21.97 -18.13 -16.27
CA THR A 106 -22.68 -18.58 -17.50
C THR A 106 -23.58 -17.58 -18.23
N SER A 107 -23.63 -16.29 -17.91
CA SER A 107 -24.37 -15.35 -18.76
C SER A 107 -23.81 -13.92 -18.72
N SER A 108 -22.97 -13.60 -19.70
CA SER A 108 -22.62 -12.23 -20.07
C SER A 108 -21.94 -12.24 -21.44
N SER A 109 -22.65 -12.77 -22.43
CA SER A 109 -22.54 -12.29 -23.81
C SER A 109 -23.89 -11.70 -24.12
N ASP A 110 -23.94 -10.39 -24.23
CA ASP A 110 -24.65 -9.64 -25.27
C ASP A 110 -24.88 -8.20 -24.74
N ASP A 111 -24.55 -7.26 -25.63
CA ASP A 111 -24.89 -5.83 -25.60
C ASP A 111 -24.04 -4.90 -24.71
N GLU A 112 -22.81 -4.59 -25.18
CA GLU A 112 -22.35 -3.18 -25.38
C GLU A 112 -21.28 -3.15 -26.51
N GLU A 113 -21.78 -2.98 -27.74
CA GLU A 113 -21.19 -2.19 -28.85
C GLU A 113 -20.74 -0.80 -28.31
N GLU A 114 -19.76 -0.03 -28.77
CA GLU A 114 -19.04 0.05 -30.05
C GLU A 114 -17.91 1.12 -29.90
N GLU A 115 -16.77 0.89 -29.22
CA GLU A 115 -15.62 1.84 -29.37
C GLU A 115 -14.22 1.33 -28.95
N PHE A 116 -13.98 0.02 -28.94
CA PHE A 116 -12.64 -0.50 -28.58
C PHE A 116 -12.25 -1.77 -29.34
N VAL A 117 -12.55 -1.82 -30.65
CA VAL A 117 -12.33 -3.02 -31.47
C VAL A 117 -10.87 -3.21 -31.89
N ASP A 118 -10.01 -2.18 -31.93
CA ASP A 118 -8.70 -2.36 -32.60
C ASP A 118 -7.51 -2.75 -31.69
N ALA A 119 -7.71 -2.81 -30.37
CA ALA A 119 -6.63 -3.13 -29.41
C ALA A 119 -6.78 -4.49 -28.70
N LYS A 120 -7.98 -5.10 -28.73
CA LYS A 120 -8.26 -6.35 -28.01
C LYS A 120 -8.04 -7.61 -28.87
N GLU A 121 -8.08 -7.47 -30.20
CA GLU A 121 -7.88 -8.58 -31.15
C GLU A 121 -6.43 -9.13 -31.11
N LYS A 122 -5.42 -8.32 -30.75
CA LYS A 122 -4.02 -8.78 -30.67
C LYS A 122 -3.60 -9.41 -29.32
N ARG A 123 -4.48 -9.48 -28.31
CA ARG A 123 -4.17 -10.14 -27.03
C ARG A 123 -4.96 -11.43 -26.78
N MET A 124 -5.95 -11.75 -27.61
CA MET A 124 -6.72 -12.98 -27.46
C MET A 124 -6.11 -14.21 -28.16
N ASP A 125 -5.11 -14.03 -29.02
CA ASP A 125 -4.45 -15.16 -29.71
C ASP A 125 -3.32 -15.84 -28.91
N ALA A 126 -3.01 -15.35 -27.71
CA ALA A 126 -1.91 -15.88 -26.89
C ALA A 126 -2.38 -16.73 -25.69
N ARG A 127 -3.68 -16.97 -25.51
CA ARG A 127 -4.22 -17.64 -24.31
C ARG A 127 -5.24 -18.76 -24.57
N THR A 128 -5.22 -19.36 -25.75
CA THR A 128 -6.17 -20.39 -26.19
C THR A 128 -5.63 -21.83 -26.18
N ASN A 129 -4.54 -22.13 -25.44
CA ASN A 129 -3.97 -23.49 -25.39
C ASN A 129 -3.74 -24.05 -23.98
N ASP A 130 -4.35 -23.49 -22.95
CA ASP A 130 -4.47 -24.21 -21.68
C ASP A 130 -5.78 -25.01 -21.70
N PRO A 131 -5.73 -26.36 -21.71
CA PRO A 131 -6.94 -27.17 -21.60
C PRO A 131 -7.56 -26.90 -20.23
N PHE A 132 -8.67 -26.16 -20.24
CA PHE A 132 -9.52 -26.03 -19.06
C PHE A 132 -9.95 -27.43 -18.60
N PRO A 133 -9.85 -27.74 -17.30
CA PRO A 133 -10.28 -29.04 -16.76
C PRO A 133 -11.77 -29.24 -17.06
N ASN A 134 -12.06 -30.29 -17.82
CA ASN A 134 -13.33 -30.60 -18.47
C ASN A 134 -14.48 -31.01 -17.50
N ASN A 135 -14.37 -30.64 -16.22
CA ASN A 135 -15.16 -31.15 -15.11
C ASN A 135 -15.85 -30.04 -14.29
N GLN A 136 -15.78 -28.77 -14.71
CA GLN A 136 -16.49 -27.68 -14.03
C GLN A 136 -17.95 -27.51 -14.50
N TRP A 137 -18.26 -27.88 -15.75
CA TRP A 137 -19.61 -27.74 -16.31
C TRP A 137 -20.62 -28.78 -15.79
N GLU A 138 -20.15 -29.95 -15.33
CA GLU A 138 -21.04 -30.96 -14.75
C GLU A 138 -21.51 -30.59 -13.33
N MET A 139 -20.76 -29.75 -12.61
CA MET A 139 -21.11 -29.36 -11.24
C MET A 139 -22.24 -28.31 -11.17
N CYS A 140 -22.43 -27.50 -12.22
CA CYS A 140 -23.56 -26.57 -12.30
C CYS A 140 -24.87 -27.23 -12.79
N ARG A 141 -24.82 -28.41 -13.42
CA ARG A 141 -26.04 -29.08 -13.93
C ARG A 141 -26.80 -29.82 -12.83
N SER A 142 -26.16 -30.17 -11.71
CA SER A 142 -26.81 -30.83 -10.58
C SER A 142 -27.60 -29.91 -9.63
N CYS A 143 -27.59 -28.59 -9.84
CA CYS A 143 -28.29 -27.63 -8.97
C CYS A 143 -29.65 -27.14 -9.52
N SER A 144 -30.08 -27.56 -10.71
CA SER A 144 -31.25 -26.97 -11.39
C SER A 144 -32.56 -27.77 -11.28
N THR A 145 -32.68 -28.69 -10.33
CA THR A 145 -33.92 -29.43 -10.08
C THR A 145 -34.43 -29.24 -8.66
N GLU A 146 -34.27 -28.04 -8.09
CA GLU A 146 -35.09 -27.66 -6.94
C GLU A 146 -36.52 -27.43 -7.46
N GLU A 147 -37.45 -28.25 -6.97
CA GLU A 147 -38.86 -28.19 -7.31
C GLU A 147 -39.40 -26.81 -6.90
N TYR A 148 -39.93 -26.06 -7.88
CA TYR A 148 -40.44 -24.71 -7.65
C TYR A 148 -41.65 -24.77 -6.72
N ASP A 149 -41.48 -24.27 -5.49
CA ASP A 149 -42.52 -24.19 -4.48
C ASP A 149 -43.12 -22.77 -4.43
N PRO A 150 -44.35 -22.55 -4.93
CA PRO A 150 -44.97 -21.24 -4.95
C PRO A 150 -45.27 -20.69 -3.54
N GLU A 151 -45.38 -21.55 -2.51
CA GLU A 151 -45.58 -21.09 -1.13
C GLU A 151 -44.31 -20.44 -0.57
N LYS A 152 -43.14 -21.00 -0.90
CA LYS A 152 -41.84 -20.47 -0.49
C LYS A 152 -41.57 -19.11 -1.14
N GLU A 153 -41.90 -18.93 -2.42
CA GLU A 153 -41.75 -17.63 -3.09
C GLU A 153 -42.69 -16.56 -2.50
N ALA A 154 -43.93 -16.92 -2.16
CA ALA A 154 -44.86 -16.00 -1.50
C ALA A 154 -44.37 -15.59 -0.11
N GLU A 155 -43.79 -16.51 0.65
CA GLU A 155 -43.19 -16.22 1.96
C GLU A 155 -41.96 -15.30 1.84
N GLU A 156 -41.08 -15.55 0.86
CA GLU A 156 -39.92 -14.70 0.59
C GLU A 156 -40.32 -13.28 0.17
N ARG A 157 -41.33 -13.13 -0.68
CA ARG A 157 -41.89 -11.81 -1.03
C ARG A 157 -42.45 -11.09 0.21
N ALA A 158 -43.20 -11.80 1.06
CA ALA A 158 -43.73 -11.23 2.30
C ALA A 158 -42.63 -10.87 3.34
N ARG A 159 -41.50 -11.59 3.35
CA ARG A 159 -40.33 -11.22 4.17
C ARG A 159 -39.59 -10.01 3.58
N ALA A 160 -39.46 -9.95 2.25
CA ALA A 160 -38.83 -8.81 1.57
C ALA A 160 -39.62 -7.51 1.78
N GLU A 161 -40.96 -7.57 1.74
CA GLU A 161 -41.82 -6.41 2.04
C GLU A 161 -41.68 -5.94 3.48
N ARG A 162 -41.60 -6.85 4.46
CA ARG A 162 -41.33 -6.50 5.86
C ARG A 162 -39.99 -5.80 6.05
N ARG A 163 -38.91 -6.29 5.42
CA ARG A 163 -37.59 -5.61 5.44
C ARG A 163 -37.65 -4.20 4.85
N ARG A 164 -38.45 -3.98 3.81
CA ARG A 164 -38.66 -2.63 3.24
C ARG A 164 -39.41 -1.71 4.20
N GLN A 165 -40.41 -2.22 4.92
CA GLN A 165 -41.12 -1.42 5.92
C GLN A 165 -40.22 -1.06 7.09
N GLU A 166 -39.45 -2.01 7.63
CA GLU A 166 -38.51 -1.76 8.74
C GLU A 166 -37.42 -0.74 8.35
N THR A 167 -36.90 -0.82 7.12
CA THR A 167 -35.91 0.16 6.63
C THR A 167 -36.51 1.55 6.42
N GLN A 168 -37.79 1.66 6.04
CA GLN A 168 -38.49 2.95 5.96
C GLN A 168 -38.70 3.57 7.34
N GLU A 169 -39.18 2.80 8.33
CA GLU A 169 -39.36 3.29 9.69
C GLU A 169 -38.05 3.79 10.33
N LEU A 170 -36.94 3.07 10.09
CA LEU A 170 -35.61 3.49 10.52
C LEU A 170 -35.17 4.79 9.85
N TYR A 171 -35.45 4.95 8.55
CA TYR A 171 -35.07 6.16 7.81
C TYR A 171 -35.86 7.38 8.27
N ASP A 172 -37.17 7.23 8.50
CA ASP A 172 -38.03 8.31 9.00
C ASP A 172 -37.61 8.75 10.40
N SER A 173 -37.27 7.80 11.28
CA SER A 173 -36.71 8.08 12.61
C SER A 173 -35.36 8.83 12.54
N LEU A 174 -34.49 8.46 11.60
CA LEU A 174 -33.20 9.13 11.38
C LEU A 174 -33.41 10.58 10.89
N ILE A 175 -34.37 10.79 9.98
CA ILE A 175 -34.72 12.12 9.50
C ILE A 175 -35.22 12.98 10.66
N ASP A 176 -36.18 12.49 11.46
CA ASP A 176 -36.72 13.25 12.59
C ASP A 176 -35.63 13.62 13.62
N ALA A 177 -34.72 12.68 13.91
CA ALA A 177 -33.56 12.94 14.75
C ALA A 177 -32.63 14.01 14.15
N SER A 178 -32.35 13.95 12.85
CA SER A 178 -31.51 14.93 12.17
C SER A 178 -32.13 16.33 12.13
N VAL A 179 -33.45 16.43 11.96
CA VAL A 179 -34.20 17.69 11.98
C VAL A 179 -34.21 18.29 13.38
N SER A 180 -34.36 17.47 14.41
CA SER A 180 -34.24 17.88 15.82
C SER A 180 -32.88 18.51 16.11
N ILE A 181 -31.80 17.81 15.74
CA ILE A 181 -30.42 18.28 15.91
C ILE A 181 -30.20 19.57 15.11
N GLY A 182 -30.69 19.62 13.87
CA GLY A 182 -30.59 20.80 13.01
C GLY A 182 -31.26 22.04 13.62
N LYS A 183 -32.43 21.88 14.26
CA LYS A 183 -33.12 22.99 14.96
C LYS A 183 -32.31 23.48 16.17
N GLN A 184 -31.77 22.58 16.98
CA GLN A 184 -30.94 22.96 18.12
C GLN A 184 -29.67 23.68 17.68
N ALA A 185 -29.00 23.17 16.63
CA ALA A 185 -27.83 23.80 16.04
C ALA A 185 -28.16 25.20 15.49
N ALA A 186 -29.29 25.38 14.80
CA ALA A 186 -29.70 26.68 14.28
C ALA A 186 -29.95 27.71 15.40
N ILE A 187 -30.55 27.31 16.51
CA ILE A 187 -30.78 28.18 17.68
C ILE A 187 -29.44 28.59 18.30
N LEU A 188 -28.50 27.64 18.46
CA LEU A 188 -27.16 27.93 18.96
C LEU A 188 -26.41 28.86 18.02
N PHE A 189 -26.50 28.64 16.71
CA PHE A 189 -25.86 29.48 15.71
C PHE A 189 -26.41 30.91 15.74
N ALA A 190 -27.72 31.08 15.87
CA ALA A 190 -28.34 32.39 16.03
C ALA A 190 -27.87 33.10 17.31
N LYS A 191 -27.72 32.38 18.43
CA LYS A 191 -27.13 32.93 19.67
C LYS A 191 -25.68 33.35 19.47
N ILE A 192 -24.87 32.56 18.76
CA ILE A 192 -23.47 32.89 18.46
C ILE A 192 -23.38 34.13 17.57
N ILE A 193 -24.25 34.27 16.57
CA ILE A 193 -24.31 35.47 15.71
C ILE A 193 -24.71 36.70 16.52
N ASN A 194 -25.71 36.59 17.38
CA ASN A 194 -26.13 37.71 18.22
C ASN A 194 -25.01 38.08 19.22
N TYR A 195 -24.34 37.10 19.81
CA TYR A 195 -23.20 37.33 20.70
C TYR A 195 -22.02 37.99 19.98
N SER A 196 -21.74 37.59 18.73
CA SER A 196 -20.66 38.19 17.93
C SER A 196 -20.97 39.61 17.49
N ALA A 197 -22.25 39.94 17.27
CA ALA A 197 -22.70 41.30 17.03
C ALA A 197 -22.61 42.18 18.28
N GLU A 198 -22.90 41.62 19.46
CA GLU A 198 -22.84 42.34 20.74
C GLU A 198 -21.40 42.60 21.22
N TYR A 199 -20.49 41.66 20.97
CA TYR A 199 -19.08 41.76 21.39
C TYR A 199 -18.11 41.60 20.21
N PRO A 200 -17.88 42.68 19.42
CA PRO A 200 -17.10 42.59 18.18
C PRO A 200 -15.61 42.30 18.42
N THR A 201 -15.04 42.73 19.54
CA THR A 201 -13.62 42.54 19.86
C THR A 201 -13.27 41.07 20.17
N PRO A 202 -13.93 40.36 21.11
CA PRO A 202 -13.63 38.94 21.33
C PRO A 202 -14.03 38.07 20.14
N ALA A 203 -15.11 38.43 19.41
CA ALA A 203 -15.48 37.73 18.18
C ALA A 203 -14.39 37.84 17.12
N GLY A 204 -13.81 39.02 16.93
CA GLY A 204 -12.67 39.23 16.04
C GLY A 204 -11.45 38.40 16.44
N ILE A 205 -11.09 38.38 17.73
CA ILE A 205 -9.98 37.56 18.24
C ILE A 205 -10.25 36.07 18.01
N ALA A 206 -11.45 35.58 18.30
CA ALA A 206 -11.83 34.19 18.08
C ALA A 206 -11.76 33.80 16.59
N LEU A 207 -12.20 34.67 15.69
CA LEU A 207 -12.12 34.45 14.24
C LEU A 207 -10.66 34.39 13.78
N ILE A 208 -9.79 35.29 14.27
CA ILE A 208 -8.35 35.26 13.98
C ILE A 208 -7.74 33.93 14.45
N ILE A 209 -8.03 33.51 15.68
CA ILE A 209 -7.55 32.23 16.22
C ILE A 209 -8.02 31.07 15.33
N PHE A 210 -9.30 31.02 14.99
CA PHE A 210 -9.86 29.98 14.12
C PHE A 210 -9.19 29.97 12.73
N GLY A 211 -8.97 31.15 12.15
CA GLY A 211 -8.27 31.29 10.87
C GLY A 211 -6.81 30.82 10.93
N LEU A 212 -6.10 31.10 12.02
CA LEU A 212 -4.74 30.60 12.24
C LEU A 212 -4.72 29.07 12.37
N TYR A 213 -5.62 28.49 13.18
CA TYR A 213 -5.74 27.03 13.29
C TYR A 213 -6.04 26.38 11.94
N PHE A 214 -6.97 26.93 11.16
CA PHE A 214 -7.30 26.42 9.84
C PHE A 214 -6.09 26.49 8.89
N THR A 215 -5.31 27.56 8.97
CA THR A 215 -4.08 27.71 8.19
C THR A 215 -3.03 26.68 8.58
N VAL A 216 -2.85 26.40 9.87
CA VAL A 216 -1.92 25.36 10.36
C VAL A 216 -2.35 23.98 9.87
N ILE A 217 -3.63 23.62 10.03
CA ILE A 217 -4.18 22.34 9.57
C ILE A 217 -4.01 22.21 8.05
N TYR A 218 -4.30 23.27 7.30
CA TYR A 218 -4.09 23.27 5.85
C TYR A 218 -2.62 23.10 5.49
N LEU A 219 -1.72 23.73 6.24
CA LEU A 219 -0.28 23.63 6.03
C LEU A 219 0.19 22.20 6.26
N GLU A 220 -0.25 21.53 7.33
CA GLU A 220 0.04 20.11 7.59
C GLU A 220 -0.40 19.20 6.44
N MET A 221 -1.65 19.35 5.98
CA MET A 221 -2.18 18.57 4.86
C MET A 221 -1.44 18.87 3.55
N SER A 222 -1.07 20.13 3.32
CA SER A 222 -0.32 20.54 2.13
C SER A 222 1.11 20.02 2.14
N VAL A 223 1.78 19.98 3.30
CA VAL A 223 3.14 19.43 3.45
C VAL A 223 3.14 17.94 3.20
N ALA A 224 2.14 17.20 3.69
CA ALA A 224 1.99 15.78 3.41
C ALA A 224 1.83 15.53 1.89
N ALA A 225 0.95 16.28 1.23
CA ALA A 225 0.74 16.15 -0.21
C ALA A 225 1.99 16.52 -1.03
N LEU A 226 2.71 17.58 -0.64
CA LEU A 226 3.97 17.97 -1.28
C LEU A 226 5.06 16.93 -1.07
N ALA A 227 5.14 16.30 0.11
CA ALA A 227 6.09 15.23 0.38
C ALA A 227 5.83 14.00 -0.50
N GLU A 228 4.56 13.58 -0.63
CA GLU A 228 4.17 12.50 -1.53
C GLU A 228 4.52 12.81 -2.99
N TRP A 229 4.21 14.04 -3.43
CA TRP A 229 4.55 14.50 -4.78
C TRP A 229 6.06 14.46 -5.02
N CYS A 230 6.86 14.95 -4.07
CA CYS A 230 8.31 14.87 -4.14
C CYS A 230 8.81 13.42 -4.22
N ILE A 231 8.30 12.52 -3.38
CA ILE A 231 8.70 11.11 -3.39
C ILE A 231 8.37 10.48 -4.75
N GLN A 232 7.18 10.73 -5.30
CA GLN A 232 6.77 10.23 -6.61
C GLN A 232 7.64 10.75 -7.76
N TRP A 233 8.14 11.99 -7.67
CA TRP A 233 9.06 12.56 -8.66
C TRP A 233 10.51 12.08 -8.51
N PHE A 234 11.01 12.01 -7.28
CA PHE A 234 12.40 11.66 -7.02
C PHE A 234 12.66 10.16 -7.15
N TRP A 235 11.70 9.30 -6.79
CA TRP A 235 11.86 7.85 -6.87
C TRP A 235 12.24 7.32 -8.27
N PRO A 236 11.51 7.63 -9.36
CA PRO A 236 11.87 7.16 -10.69
C PRO A 236 13.20 7.76 -11.16
N THR A 237 13.45 9.03 -10.86
CA THR A 237 14.69 9.74 -11.22
C THR A 237 15.91 9.10 -10.56
N THR A 238 15.80 8.83 -9.25
CA THR A 238 16.88 8.18 -8.47
C THR A 238 17.12 6.76 -8.97
N ARG A 239 16.06 5.99 -9.25
CA ARG A 239 16.18 4.64 -9.80
C ARG A 239 16.85 4.64 -11.18
N LEU A 240 16.52 5.59 -12.04
CA LEU A 240 17.16 5.78 -13.34
C LEU A 240 18.64 6.13 -13.16
N PHE A 241 18.95 7.08 -12.28
CA PHE A 241 20.32 7.52 -11.99
C PHE A 241 21.19 6.37 -11.49
N ILE A 242 20.71 5.60 -10.52
CA ILE A 242 21.43 4.42 -10.00
C ILE A 242 21.72 3.42 -11.13
N ARG A 243 20.72 3.09 -11.96
CA ARG A 243 20.91 2.15 -13.08
C ARG A 243 21.86 2.68 -14.16
N CYS A 244 21.82 3.98 -14.44
CA CYS A 244 22.75 4.61 -15.37
C CYS A 244 24.17 4.61 -14.81
N SER A 245 24.35 4.91 -13.52
CA SER A 245 25.66 4.90 -12.86
C SER A 245 26.28 3.50 -12.85
N GLU A 246 25.48 2.45 -12.59
CA GLU A 246 25.93 1.05 -12.65
C GLU A 246 26.44 0.69 -14.04
N ARG A 247 25.69 1.05 -15.09
CA ARG A 247 26.09 0.82 -16.49
C ARG A 247 27.32 1.62 -16.88
N LEU A 248 27.46 2.84 -16.37
CA LEU A 248 28.62 3.68 -16.65
C LEU A 248 29.86 3.13 -15.95
N LEU A 249 29.76 2.74 -14.68
CA LEU A 249 30.85 2.19 -13.90
C LEU A 249 31.35 0.86 -14.48
N THR A 250 30.43 -0.01 -14.91
CA THR A 250 30.79 -1.28 -15.57
C THR A 250 31.51 -1.05 -16.91
N LYS A 251 31.07 -0.07 -17.70
CA LYS A 251 31.79 0.32 -18.94
C LYS A 251 33.15 0.95 -18.66
N MET A 252 33.25 1.81 -17.65
CA MET A 252 34.52 2.42 -17.24
C MET A 252 35.50 1.37 -16.73
N ALA A 253 35.03 0.38 -15.96
CA ALA A 253 35.87 -0.72 -15.51
C ALA A 253 36.41 -1.55 -16.69
N ALA A 254 35.57 -1.88 -17.67
CA ALA A 254 36.00 -2.57 -18.89
C ALA A 254 37.01 -1.75 -19.70
N PHE A 255 36.76 -0.44 -19.86
CA PHE A 255 37.66 0.47 -20.54
C PHE A 255 39.02 0.60 -19.83
N LEU A 256 39.02 0.66 -18.49
CA LEU A 256 40.26 0.71 -17.70
C LEU A 256 41.08 -0.58 -17.85
N HIS A 257 40.44 -1.75 -17.90
CA HIS A 257 41.12 -3.01 -18.20
C HIS A 257 41.73 -3.01 -19.61
N GLU A 258 41.01 -2.51 -20.61
CA GLU A 258 41.54 -2.38 -21.98
C GLU A 258 42.69 -1.37 -22.07
N MET A 259 42.61 -0.27 -21.33
CA MET A 259 43.69 0.72 -21.24
C MET A 259 44.93 0.18 -20.54
N ASP A 260 44.78 -0.64 -19.49
CA ASP A 260 45.91 -1.31 -18.83
C ASP A 260 46.62 -2.27 -19.79
N ASP A 261 45.86 -3.01 -20.60
CA ASP A 261 46.40 -3.88 -21.65
C ASP A 261 47.19 -3.10 -22.72
N ILE A 262 46.66 -1.95 -23.16
CA ILE A 262 47.37 -1.06 -24.07
C ILE A 262 48.64 -0.49 -23.40
N GLY A 263 48.55 -0.10 -22.12
CA GLY A 263 49.70 0.36 -21.34
C GLY A 263 50.80 -0.70 -21.23
N GLN A 264 50.44 -1.95 -20.91
CA GLN A 264 51.40 -3.04 -20.82
C GLN A 264 52.04 -3.34 -22.18
N SER A 265 51.27 -3.41 -23.27
CA SER A 265 51.82 -3.64 -24.61
C SER A 265 52.80 -2.55 -25.06
N THR A 266 52.45 -1.28 -24.87
CA THR A 266 53.35 -0.16 -25.18
C THR A 266 54.61 -0.17 -24.31
N TYR A 267 54.51 -0.56 -23.04
CA TYR A 267 55.67 -0.74 -22.16
C TYR A 267 56.60 -1.85 -22.68
N CYS A 268 56.04 -2.97 -23.15
CA CYS A 268 56.83 -4.08 -23.72
C CYS A 268 57.58 -3.65 -24.98
N ASP A 269 56.93 -2.91 -25.88
CA ASP A 269 57.57 -2.40 -27.11
C ASP A 269 58.72 -1.43 -26.80
N MET A 270 58.49 -0.53 -25.82
CA MET A 270 59.53 0.39 -25.36
C MET A 270 60.71 -0.35 -24.73
N ALA A 271 60.46 -1.35 -23.87
CA ALA A 271 61.51 -2.17 -23.28
C ALA A 271 62.34 -2.92 -24.33
N ASN A 272 61.71 -3.41 -25.40
CA ASN A 272 62.42 -4.12 -26.47
C ASN A 272 63.35 -3.19 -27.26
N LEU A 273 62.87 -2.00 -27.65
CA LEU A 273 63.67 -0.97 -28.33
C LEU A 273 64.86 -0.52 -27.48
N TRP A 274 64.66 -0.40 -26.17
CA TRP A 274 65.70 0.04 -25.24
C TRP A 274 66.76 -1.04 -25.02
N CYS A 275 66.37 -2.30 -24.91
CA CYS A 275 67.31 -3.42 -24.82
C CYS A 275 68.16 -3.53 -26.10
N GLU A 276 67.56 -3.40 -27.29
CA GLU A 276 68.30 -3.49 -28.55
C GLU A 276 69.29 -2.33 -28.73
N ARG A 277 68.90 -1.11 -28.34
CA ARG A 277 69.73 0.09 -28.54
C ARG A 277 70.75 0.35 -27.44
N TYR A 278 70.42 0.05 -26.19
CA TYR A 278 71.19 0.47 -25.01
C TYR A 278 71.59 -0.69 -24.08
N GLU A 279 71.24 -1.94 -24.40
CA GLU A 279 71.48 -3.13 -23.55
C GLU A 279 70.91 -3.02 -22.11
N MET A 280 69.91 -2.16 -21.91
CA MET A 280 69.22 -2.00 -20.62
C MET A 280 67.86 -2.70 -20.63
N LEU A 281 67.39 -3.13 -19.44
CA LEU A 281 66.07 -3.75 -19.23
C LEU A 281 65.83 -5.07 -20.01
N CYS A 282 66.88 -5.74 -20.47
CA CYS A 282 66.76 -6.96 -21.27
C CYS A 282 66.14 -8.15 -20.51
N GLU A 283 66.14 -8.13 -19.18
CA GLU A 283 65.46 -9.13 -18.33
C GLU A 283 63.94 -9.01 -18.40
N TYR A 284 63.40 -7.85 -18.76
CA TYR A 284 61.96 -7.57 -18.89
C TYR A 284 61.46 -7.71 -20.33
N ARG A 285 62.09 -8.58 -21.15
CA ARG A 285 61.62 -8.90 -22.49
C ARG A 285 60.30 -9.67 -22.44
N CYS A 286 59.22 -8.94 -22.30
CA CYS A 286 57.88 -9.47 -22.45
C CYS A 286 57.62 -9.78 -23.93
N ARG A 287 57.51 -11.06 -24.29
CA ARG A 287 56.96 -11.47 -25.58
C ARG A 287 55.44 -11.33 -25.51
N PHE A 288 54.90 -10.43 -26.33
CA PHE A 288 53.46 -10.26 -26.51
C PHE A 288 52.73 -11.61 -26.71
N ILE A 289 53.37 -12.54 -27.44
CA ILE A 289 52.84 -13.88 -27.70
C ILE A 289 52.64 -14.69 -26.43
N ASP A 290 53.54 -14.61 -25.44
CA ASP A 290 53.42 -15.40 -24.21
C ASP A 290 52.26 -14.88 -23.34
N MET A 291 52.09 -13.56 -23.24
CA MET A 291 50.95 -12.96 -22.53
C MET A 291 49.61 -13.19 -23.24
N ALA A 292 49.57 -13.09 -24.57
CA ALA A 292 48.37 -13.40 -25.35
C ALA A 292 47.99 -14.89 -25.25
N TRP A 293 48.99 -15.78 -25.20
CA TRP A 293 48.79 -17.21 -25.10
C TRP A 293 48.32 -17.65 -23.71
N GLU A 294 48.82 -17.03 -22.63
CA GLU A 294 48.33 -17.28 -21.27
C GLU A 294 46.85 -16.89 -21.10
N ARG A 295 46.39 -15.82 -21.76
CA ARG A 295 44.98 -15.41 -21.72
C ARG A 295 44.05 -16.30 -22.53
N ALA A 296 44.49 -16.80 -23.69
CA ALA A 296 43.69 -17.73 -24.50
C ALA A 296 43.43 -19.09 -23.82
N ARG A 297 44.15 -19.37 -22.72
CA ARG A 297 44.05 -20.60 -21.94
C ARG A 297 43.03 -20.55 -20.82
N TYR A 298 42.56 -19.36 -20.44
CA TYR A 298 41.56 -19.11 -19.40
C TYR A 298 40.23 -18.70 -20.02
#